data_AF-A0A7J6D4F6-F1
#
_entry.id   AF-A0A7J6D4F6-F1
#
_cell.length_a   1.000
_cell.length_b   1.000
_cell.length_c   1.000
_cell.angle_alpha   90.00
_cell.angle_beta   90.00
_cell.angle_gamma   90.00
#
_symmetry.space_group_name_H-M   'P 1'
#
loop_
_entity.id
_entity.type
_entity.pdbx_description
1 polymer ?
#
loop_
_entity_poly.entity_id
_entity_poly.type
_entity_poly.pdbx_seq_one_letter_code
_entity_poly.pdbx_strand_id
1 'polypeptide(L)'
;MVSVKDLLVDSLKELVEADLKEFKWHLENDHGCITKSEMENAGRLKTVDKMVACFGPEKAVKTAVCILKKIQQNHLAEELENKYKQTTLQLRRDRMGVLVMLLLSLLPGLCEAVLTQNLALGASAVQSSTYNSYGMAYEAVDGKRATNYKHTLCAHTAFQNNPWWRVDLVKVYQITRITITSGGEQISGAEIHIGNGWANHGNSNQLAVTVQSISSGGTLSFNFKPIEGRFVNVFLPGIHRSLSLCEVEVFAEYNPTCVPGNLALRAKAVQSSTLFGFNAHNAVDGNRNPVGRHGSCSCTNAGRPSWWRVDLKKAYRIRKVTITALRHGRAGIKKIQGSLIRIGNSLVNNGNNNPVAAVIQYITPGATKTFEFAPIYGRYVNIVGRNPKLCVCEVEVFCCPESPASPEFPLSLHLPPPLPESTRSLASPPLAPVPRPFLSLLHLVMWIPLRPSRDQLHLGVRISRLHL
;
A
#
# COMPACT_ATOMS: atom_id res chain seq x y z
N MET A 1 -24.03 -12.63 9.41
CA MET A 1 -23.88 -13.89 8.66
C MET A 1 -25.27 -14.49 8.56
N VAL A 2 -25.78 -14.72 7.36
CA VAL A 2 -27.14 -15.28 7.18
C VAL A 2 -27.10 -16.73 7.67
N SER A 3 -27.96 -17.09 8.62
CA SER A 3 -27.97 -18.45 9.15
C SER A 3 -28.68 -19.38 8.15
N VAL A 4 -28.40 -20.69 8.25
CA VAL A 4 -29.13 -21.69 7.45
C VAL A 4 -30.63 -21.66 7.73
N LYS A 5 -31.01 -21.35 8.98
CA LYS A 5 -32.41 -21.15 9.37
C LYS A 5 -33.02 -19.98 8.60
N ASP A 6 -32.32 -18.85 8.49
CA ASP A 6 -32.83 -17.69 7.74
C ASP A 6 -33.02 -18.01 6.26
N LEU A 7 -32.07 -18.71 5.63
CA LEU A 7 -32.18 -19.13 4.22
C LEU A 7 -33.39 -20.03 3.96
N LEU A 8 -33.60 -21.00 4.84
CA LEU A 8 -34.74 -21.92 4.77
C LEU A 8 -36.05 -21.17 5.01
N VAL A 9 -36.11 -20.30 6.03
CA VAL A 9 -37.30 -19.51 6.36
C VAL A 9 -37.68 -18.61 5.21
N ASP A 10 -36.72 -17.90 4.61
CA ASP A 10 -36.99 -17.00 3.50
C ASP A 10 -37.48 -17.77 2.27
N SER A 11 -36.94 -18.96 2.01
CA SER A 11 -37.43 -19.81 0.91
C SER A 11 -38.84 -20.32 1.16
N LEU A 12 -39.18 -20.70 2.40
CA LEU A 12 -40.54 -21.15 2.75
C LEU A 12 -41.56 -20.01 2.83
N LYS A 13 -41.13 -18.75 2.99
CA LYS A 13 -42.03 -17.57 2.94
C LYS A 13 -42.62 -17.35 1.56
N GLU A 14 -41.89 -17.72 0.51
CA GLU A 14 -42.33 -17.60 -0.89
C GLU A 14 -43.34 -18.69 -1.29
N LEU A 15 -43.53 -19.73 -0.46
CA LEU A 15 -44.57 -20.74 -0.68
C LEU A 15 -45.93 -20.21 -0.25
N VAL A 16 -46.95 -20.43 -1.10
CA VAL A 16 -48.35 -20.25 -0.73
C VAL A 16 -48.79 -21.33 0.28
N GLU A 17 -49.91 -21.13 0.98
CA GLU A 17 -50.34 -22.04 2.06
C GLU A 17 -50.63 -23.48 1.58
N ALA A 18 -51.11 -23.65 0.34
CA ALA A 18 -51.33 -24.96 -0.26
C ALA A 18 -49.99 -25.72 -0.41
N ASP A 19 -49.01 -25.10 -1.06
CA ASP A 19 -47.67 -25.66 -1.28
C ASP A 19 -46.93 -25.89 0.03
N LEU A 20 -47.13 -25.02 1.03
CA LEU A 20 -46.56 -25.20 2.37
C LEU A 20 -47.16 -26.43 3.07
N LYS A 21 -48.45 -26.72 2.85
CA LYS A 21 -49.11 -27.91 3.39
C LYS A 21 -48.57 -29.17 2.71
N GLU A 22 -48.37 -29.14 1.40
CA GLU A 22 -47.79 -30.24 0.63
C GLU A 22 -46.31 -30.48 1.00
N PHE A 23 -45.54 -29.41 1.19
CA PHE A 23 -44.17 -29.45 1.68
C PHE A 23 -44.07 -30.17 3.03
N LYS A 24 -44.95 -29.83 3.99
CA LYS A 24 -45.00 -30.48 5.31
C LYS A 24 -45.41 -31.95 5.22
N TRP A 25 -46.35 -32.26 4.34
CA TRP A 25 -46.77 -33.64 4.10
C TRP A 25 -45.60 -34.51 3.61
N HIS A 26 -44.80 -34.02 2.66
CA HIS A 26 -43.57 -34.71 2.24
C HIS A 26 -42.56 -34.85 3.38
N LEU A 27 -42.43 -33.82 4.20
CA LEU A 27 -41.50 -33.82 5.33
C LEU A 27 -41.86 -34.88 6.39
N GLU A 28 -43.15 -35.11 6.63
CA GLU A 28 -43.68 -36.11 7.57
C GLU A 28 -43.55 -37.54 7.05
N ASN A 29 -43.76 -37.77 5.76
CA ASN A 29 -43.80 -39.11 5.19
C ASN A 29 -42.43 -39.64 4.75
N ASP A 30 -41.54 -38.75 4.31
CA ASP A 30 -40.24 -39.16 3.79
C ASP A 30 -39.16 -39.26 4.89
N HIS A 31 -39.45 -38.81 6.13
CA HIS A 31 -38.44 -38.66 7.18
C HIS A 31 -38.95 -38.99 8.59
N GLY A 32 -38.54 -40.13 9.15
CA GLY A 32 -39.00 -40.64 10.45
C GLY A 32 -38.63 -39.84 11.72
N CYS A 33 -37.91 -38.72 11.59
CA CYS A 33 -37.48 -37.89 12.71
C CYS A 33 -38.39 -36.67 12.97
N ILE A 34 -39.38 -36.44 12.11
CA ILE A 34 -40.38 -35.37 12.27
C ILE A 34 -41.75 -36.06 12.27
N THR A 35 -42.43 -35.99 13.40
CA THR A 35 -43.73 -36.65 13.57
C THR A 35 -44.88 -35.77 13.10
N LYS A 36 -45.99 -36.41 12.70
CA LYS A 36 -47.22 -35.73 12.26
C LYS A 36 -47.77 -34.77 13.34
N SER A 37 -47.69 -35.16 14.61
CA SER A 37 -48.13 -34.32 15.74
C SER A 37 -47.26 -33.08 15.95
N GLU A 38 -45.98 -33.11 15.56
CA GLU A 38 -45.10 -31.94 15.66
C GLU A 38 -45.34 -30.91 14.57
N MET A 39 -45.80 -31.36 13.40
CA MET A 39 -46.12 -30.53 12.23
C MET A 39 -47.57 -30.04 12.21
N GLU A 40 -48.43 -30.60 13.05
CA GLU A 40 -49.79 -30.12 13.26
C GLU A 40 -49.76 -28.65 13.71
N ASN A 41 -50.41 -27.77 12.93
CA ASN A 41 -50.40 -26.31 13.08
C ASN A 41 -49.01 -25.63 13.08
N ALA A 42 -47.96 -26.31 12.60
CA ALA A 42 -46.64 -25.71 12.54
C ALA A 42 -46.57 -24.61 11.48
N GLY A 43 -46.21 -23.39 11.86
CA GLY A 43 -45.88 -22.32 10.91
C GLY A 43 -44.48 -22.51 10.30
N ARG A 44 -44.14 -21.66 9.31
CA ARG A 44 -42.85 -21.73 8.57
C ARG A 44 -41.61 -21.79 9.49
N LEU A 45 -41.58 -20.97 10.54
CA LEU A 45 -40.48 -20.94 11.51
C LEU A 45 -40.34 -22.28 12.27
N LYS A 46 -41.45 -22.81 12.79
CA LYS A 46 -41.46 -24.08 13.53
C LYS A 46 -41.06 -25.25 12.62
N THR A 47 -41.48 -25.24 11.35
CA THR A 47 -41.06 -26.23 10.35
C THR A 47 -39.54 -26.18 10.15
N VAL A 48 -38.95 -25.00 9.93
CA VAL A 48 -37.49 -24.88 9.75
C VAL A 48 -36.71 -25.30 11.00
N ASP A 49 -37.18 -24.93 12.19
CA ASP A 49 -36.53 -25.33 13.45
C ASP A 49 -36.48 -26.85 13.58
N LYS A 50 -37.57 -27.54 13.25
CA LYS A 50 -37.65 -29.00 13.27
C LYS A 50 -36.79 -29.65 12.18
N MET A 51 -36.75 -29.08 10.99
CA MET A 51 -35.85 -29.55 9.92
C MET A 51 -34.37 -29.46 10.34
N VAL A 52 -33.95 -28.32 10.88
CA VAL A 52 -32.55 -28.15 11.29
C VAL A 52 -32.22 -29.00 12.52
N ALA A 53 -33.16 -29.16 13.46
CA ALA A 53 -32.97 -30.01 14.64
C ALA A 53 -32.86 -31.50 14.25
N CYS A 54 -33.68 -31.99 13.31
CA CYS A 54 -33.59 -33.38 12.88
C CYS A 54 -32.36 -33.63 11.99
N PHE A 55 -32.22 -32.90 10.88
CA PHE A 55 -31.27 -33.29 9.83
C PHE A 55 -29.89 -32.66 10.03
N GLY A 56 -29.79 -31.61 10.85
CA GLY A 56 -28.67 -30.70 10.86
C GLY A 56 -28.72 -29.71 9.69
N PRO A 57 -27.95 -28.61 9.74
CA PRO A 57 -28.13 -27.47 8.82
C PRO A 57 -27.96 -27.83 7.34
N GLU A 58 -26.89 -28.54 6.98
CA GLU A 58 -26.61 -28.87 5.57
C GLU A 58 -27.64 -29.83 4.97
N LYS A 59 -27.98 -30.89 5.70
CA LYS A 59 -28.96 -31.87 5.23
C LYS A 59 -30.37 -31.27 5.19
N ALA A 60 -30.71 -30.37 6.11
CA ALA A 60 -31.99 -29.64 6.08
C ALA A 60 -32.18 -28.85 4.77
N VAL A 61 -31.12 -28.20 4.26
CA VAL A 61 -31.17 -27.50 2.96
C VAL A 61 -31.35 -28.49 1.80
N LYS A 62 -30.60 -29.59 1.79
CA LYS A 62 -30.73 -30.63 0.73
C LYS A 62 -32.13 -31.25 0.71
N THR A 63 -32.68 -31.53 1.89
CA THR A 63 -34.05 -32.03 2.06
C THR A 63 -35.07 -31.00 1.57
N ALA A 64 -34.94 -29.73 1.96
CA ALA A 64 -35.83 -28.66 1.50
C ALA A 64 -35.81 -28.52 -0.03
N VAL A 65 -34.63 -28.51 -0.65
CA VAL A 65 -34.48 -28.46 -2.12
C VAL A 65 -35.14 -29.67 -2.79
N CYS A 66 -35.00 -30.87 -2.24
CA CYS A 66 -35.62 -32.08 -2.76
C CYS A 66 -37.15 -31.99 -2.72
N ILE A 67 -37.71 -31.55 -1.58
CA ILE A 67 -39.16 -31.42 -1.41
C ILE A 67 -39.71 -30.30 -2.31
N LEU A 68 -39.03 -29.16 -2.40
CA LEU A 68 -39.41 -28.07 -3.31
C LEU A 68 -39.50 -28.55 -4.78
N LYS A 69 -38.58 -29.42 -5.22
CA LYS A 69 -38.66 -30.05 -6.55
C LYS A 69 -39.85 -31.00 -6.69
N LYS A 70 -40.19 -31.78 -5.65
CA LYS A 70 -41.34 -32.70 -5.65
C LYS A 70 -42.67 -31.95 -5.80
N ILE A 71 -42.83 -30.80 -5.13
CA ILE A 71 -44.03 -29.95 -5.22
C ILE A 71 -43.98 -28.96 -6.40
N GLN A 72 -43.10 -29.20 -7.39
CA GLN A 72 -42.93 -28.40 -8.61
C GLN A 72 -42.47 -26.94 -8.39
N GLN A 73 -41.99 -26.59 -7.20
CA GLN A 73 -41.39 -25.30 -6.87
C GLN A 73 -39.89 -25.25 -7.27
N ASN A 74 -39.62 -25.54 -8.55
CA ASN A 74 -38.27 -25.70 -9.09
C ASN A 74 -37.42 -24.42 -9.02
N HIS A 75 -38.04 -23.26 -9.26
CA HIS A 75 -37.35 -21.97 -9.17
C HIS A 75 -36.85 -21.70 -7.73
N LEU A 76 -37.71 -21.92 -6.73
CA LEU A 76 -37.33 -21.75 -5.32
C LEU A 76 -36.28 -22.78 -4.89
N ALA A 77 -36.35 -24.01 -5.41
CA ALA A 77 -35.35 -25.03 -5.16
C ALA A 77 -33.96 -24.62 -5.66
N GLU A 78 -33.89 -24.10 -6.90
CA GLU A 78 -32.64 -23.63 -7.50
C GLU A 78 -32.10 -22.38 -6.79
N GLU A 79 -32.98 -21.45 -6.43
CA GLU A 79 -32.61 -20.23 -5.70
C GLU A 79 -32.03 -20.55 -4.31
N LEU A 80 -32.68 -21.44 -3.55
CA LEU A 80 -32.19 -21.90 -2.25
C LEU A 80 -30.83 -22.61 -2.39
N GLU A 81 -30.67 -23.47 -3.39
CA GLU A 81 -29.42 -24.19 -3.65
C GLU A 81 -28.27 -23.22 -3.99
N ASN A 82 -28.53 -22.23 -4.84
CA ASN A 82 -27.54 -21.23 -5.24
C ASN A 82 -27.16 -20.30 -4.08
N LYS A 83 -28.12 -19.80 -3.30
CA LYS A 83 -27.85 -18.99 -2.10
C LYS A 83 -27.06 -19.76 -1.05
N TYR A 84 -27.36 -21.04 -0.86
CA TYR A 84 -26.61 -21.90 0.07
C TYR A 84 -25.16 -22.13 -0.40
N LYS A 85 -24.94 -22.41 -1.69
CA LYS A 85 -23.59 -22.54 -2.27
C LYS A 85 -22.78 -21.25 -2.12
N GLN A 86 -23.36 -20.09 -2.44
CA GLN A 86 -22.70 -18.79 -2.27
C GLN A 86 -22.34 -18.51 -0.82
N THR A 87 -23.26 -18.76 0.12
CA THR A 87 -23.03 -18.54 1.55
C THR A 87 -21.93 -19.48 2.09
N THR A 88 -21.90 -20.73 1.63
CA THR A 88 -20.87 -21.72 2.01
C THR A 88 -19.51 -21.38 1.43
N LEU A 89 -19.44 -20.89 0.19
CA LEU A 89 -18.21 -20.40 -0.43
C LEU A 89 -17.67 -19.14 0.27
N GLN A 90 -18.57 -18.22 0.65
CA GLN A 90 -18.22 -17.04 1.45
C GLN A 90 -17.70 -17.43 2.83
N LEU A 91 -18.34 -18.38 3.52
CA LEU A 91 -17.88 -18.95 4.78
C LEU A 91 -16.52 -19.66 4.67
N ARG A 92 -16.27 -20.40 3.58
CA ARG A 92 -14.95 -20.99 3.31
C ARG A 92 -13.90 -19.92 3.04
N ARG A 93 -14.24 -18.87 2.29
CA ARG A 93 -13.36 -17.72 2.03
C ARG A 93 -13.04 -16.95 3.31
N ASP A 94 -14.03 -16.73 4.16
CA ASP A 94 -13.90 -16.01 5.43
C ASP A 94 -13.14 -16.87 6.46
N ARG A 95 -13.43 -18.18 6.57
CA ARG A 95 -12.68 -19.10 7.44
C ARG A 95 -11.24 -19.29 6.98
N MET A 96 -10.99 -19.38 5.67
CA MET A 96 -9.63 -19.41 5.12
C MET A 96 -8.93 -18.08 5.40
N GLY A 97 -9.64 -16.95 5.28
CA GLY A 97 -9.13 -15.63 5.64
C GLY A 97 -8.77 -15.51 7.12
N VAL A 98 -9.60 -16.02 8.02
CA VAL A 98 -9.33 -16.04 9.48
C VAL A 98 -8.18 -16.99 9.82
N LEU A 99 -8.10 -18.16 9.18
CA LEU A 99 -6.98 -19.09 9.36
C LEU A 99 -5.65 -18.48 8.90
N VAL A 100 -5.66 -17.77 7.76
CA VAL A 100 -4.50 -17.02 7.24
C VAL A 100 -4.13 -15.88 8.20
N MET A 101 -5.10 -15.13 8.74
CA MET A 101 -4.84 -14.07 9.73
C MET A 101 -4.28 -14.62 11.05
N LEU A 102 -4.77 -15.78 11.52
CA LEU A 102 -4.25 -16.46 12.70
C LEU A 102 -2.83 -16.99 12.47
N LEU A 103 -2.56 -17.60 11.31
CA LEU A 103 -1.22 -18.04 10.90
C LEU A 103 -0.23 -16.87 10.77
N LEU A 104 -0.68 -15.70 10.29
CA LEU A 104 0.12 -14.48 10.24
C LEU A 104 0.36 -13.88 11.64
N SER A 105 -0.57 -14.03 12.58
CA SER A 105 -0.41 -13.54 13.97
C SER A 105 0.51 -14.39 14.84
N LEU A 106 0.71 -15.66 14.48
CA LEU A 106 1.60 -16.60 15.17
C LEU A 106 3.06 -16.50 14.70
N LEU A 107 3.35 -15.64 13.71
CA LEU A 107 4.69 -15.35 13.20
C LEU A 107 4.97 -13.84 13.28
N PRO A 108 5.20 -13.25 14.46
CA PRO A 108 5.71 -11.89 14.58
C PRO A 108 7.13 -11.85 14.00
N GLY A 109 7.23 -11.56 12.71
CA GLY A 109 8.49 -11.63 11.95
C GLY A 109 8.30 -11.78 10.44
N LEU A 110 7.14 -12.27 9.97
CA LEU A 110 6.72 -12.06 8.59
C LEU A 110 6.03 -10.70 8.49
N CYS A 111 6.87 -9.66 8.59
CA CYS A 111 6.62 -8.41 7.88
C CYS A 111 6.09 -8.76 6.49
N GLU A 112 5.06 -8.05 6.01
CA GLU A 112 4.52 -8.17 4.65
C GLU A 112 5.68 -8.56 3.72
N ALA A 113 5.65 -9.77 3.15
CA ALA A 113 6.47 -10.02 1.99
C ALA A 113 5.94 -9.02 0.96
N VAL A 114 6.55 -7.83 0.94
CA VAL A 114 6.38 -6.85 -0.11
C VAL A 114 6.62 -7.67 -1.35
N LEU A 115 5.57 -7.85 -2.16
CA LEU A 115 5.67 -8.50 -3.45
C LEU A 115 6.61 -7.62 -4.26
N THR A 116 7.91 -7.90 -4.17
CA THR A 116 8.98 -7.18 -4.85
C THR A 116 8.97 -7.72 -6.26
N GLN A 117 8.03 -7.21 -7.06
CA GLN A 117 7.97 -7.53 -8.49
C GLN A 117 9.22 -6.97 -9.17
N ASN A 118 9.91 -7.81 -9.96
CA ASN A 118 10.93 -7.35 -10.89
C ASN A 118 10.25 -6.46 -11.94
N LEU A 119 10.53 -5.15 -11.89
CA LEU A 119 9.97 -4.14 -12.79
C LEU A 119 10.53 -4.25 -14.21
N ALA A 120 11.71 -4.84 -14.37
CA ALA A 120 12.36 -4.99 -15.66
C ALA A 120 11.88 -6.22 -16.42
N LEU A 121 11.20 -7.18 -15.78
CA LEU A 121 10.75 -8.42 -16.43
C LEU A 121 9.86 -8.13 -17.65
N GLY A 122 10.35 -8.51 -18.84
CA GLY A 122 9.68 -8.29 -20.13
C GLY A 122 9.64 -6.83 -20.59
N ALA A 123 10.37 -5.92 -19.93
CA ALA A 123 10.42 -4.52 -20.30
C ALA A 123 11.22 -4.28 -21.59
N SER A 124 11.05 -3.10 -22.19
CA SER A 124 11.79 -2.75 -23.40
C SER A 124 13.22 -2.38 -23.05
N ALA A 125 14.17 -3.17 -23.57
CA ALA A 125 15.60 -2.95 -23.40
C ALA A 125 16.29 -2.65 -24.73
N VAL A 126 17.32 -1.80 -24.67
CA VAL A 126 18.17 -1.42 -25.80
C VAL A 126 19.64 -1.39 -25.36
N GLN A 127 20.56 -1.49 -26.31
CA GLN A 127 21.99 -1.46 -26.04
C GLN A 127 22.76 -0.74 -27.14
N SER A 128 23.98 -0.32 -26.83
CA SER A 128 24.84 0.50 -27.70
C SER A 128 25.23 -0.18 -29.01
N SER A 129 25.38 -1.50 -29.00
CA SER A 129 25.62 -2.34 -30.16
C SER A 129 25.24 -3.78 -29.83
N THR A 130 25.08 -4.63 -30.83
CA THR A 130 24.76 -6.05 -30.64
C THR A 130 25.87 -6.89 -31.28
N TYR A 131 26.45 -7.83 -30.52
CA TYR A 131 27.54 -8.68 -31.01
C TYR A 131 27.08 -9.64 -32.11
N ASN A 132 25.94 -10.31 -31.90
CA ASN A 132 25.34 -11.23 -32.87
C ASN A 132 23.82 -11.37 -32.64
N SER A 133 23.12 -12.13 -33.48
CA SER A 133 21.67 -12.34 -33.40
C SER A 133 21.17 -12.94 -32.09
N TYR A 134 22.05 -13.52 -31.27
CA TYR A 134 21.75 -14.16 -29.99
C TYR A 134 22.04 -13.25 -28.80
N GLY A 135 22.71 -12.10 -29.01
CA GLY A 135 23.14 -11.18 -27.97
C GLY A 135 22.21 -9.99 -27.76
N MET A 136 20.91 -10.15 -27.99
CA MET A 136 19.95 -9.05 -28.05
C MET A 136 19.69 -8.43 -26.67
N ALA A 137 19.41 -7.12 -26.62
CA ALA A 137 19.25 -6.41 -25.35
C ALA A 137 18.12 -6.95 -24.46
N TYR A 138 17.03 -7.45 -25.04
CA TYR A 138 15.88 -7.97 -24.29
C TYR A 138 16.19 -9.28 -23.56
N GLU A 139 17.27 -9.99 -23.92
CA GLU A 139 17.65 -11.24 -23.25
C GLU A 139 18.02 -10.99 -21.78
N ALA A 140 18.50 -9.79 -21.42
CA ALA A 140 18.81 -9.42 -20.04
C ALA A 140 17.57 -9.12 -19.17
N VAL A 141 16.35 -9.23 -19.70
CA VAL A 141 15.10 -8.93 -18.97
C VAL A 141 14.04 -10.00 -19.19
N ASP A 142 14.44 -11.19 -19.63
CA ASP A 142 13.52 -12.27 -19.97
C ASP A 142 13.12 -13.16 -18.78
N GLY A 143 13.72 -12.92 -17.61
CA GLY A 143 13.48 -13.66 -16.37
C GLY A 143 14.35 -14.91 -16.20
N LYS A 144 15.38 -15.11 -17.04
CA LYS A 144 16.26 -16.28 -17.02
C LYS A 144 17.68 -15.91 -16.59
N ARG A 145 17.92 -15.98 -15.28
CA ARG A 145 19.28 -15.93 -14.69
C ARG A 145 20.10 -17.15 -15.16
N ALA A 146 20.93 -16.97 -16.18
CA ALA A 146 21.74 -18.04 -16.78
C ALA A 146 22.64 -18.76 -15.75
N THR A 147 22.46 -20.07 -15.55
CA THR A 147 23.47 -20.93 -14.88
C THR A 147 23.54 -22.37 -15.38
N ASN A 148 22.77 -22.81 -16.40
CA ASN A 148 22.90 -24.18 -16.93
C ASN A 148 22.97 -24.25 -18.47
N TYR A 149 23.91 -25.08 -18.91
CA TYR A 149 24.52 -25.15 -20.23
C TYR A 149 23.55 -25.37 -21.41
N LYS A 150 23.89 -24.72 -22.54
CA LYS A 150 23.48 -24.92 -23.94
C LYS A 150 22.43 -23.99 -24.56
N HIS A 151 21.58 -23.29 -23.81
CA HIS A 151 20.50 -22.48 -24.43
C HIS A 151 20.14 -21.13 -23.78
N THR A 152 20.90 -20.62 -22.80
CA THR A 152 20.59 -19.29 -22.24
C THR A 152 21.34 -18.20 -22.99
N LEU A 153 20.59 -17.27 -23.57
CA LEU A 153 21.10 -16.11 -24.26
C LEU A 153 21.25 -14.96 -23.27
N CYS A 154 22.30 -14.16 -23.42
CA CYS A 154 22.56 -12.99 -22.59
C CYS A 154 22.66 -11.78 -23.52
N ALA A 155 22.26 -10.59 -23.06
CA ALA A 155 22.51 -9.37 -23.79
C ALA A 155 24.02 -9.18 -23.94
N HIS A 156 24.48 -8.94 -25.17
CA HIS A 156 25.91 -8.90 -25.47
C HIS A 156 26.21 -7.82 -26.51
N THR A 157 26.97 -6.82 -26.09
CA THR A 157 27.46 -5.75 -26.97
C THR A 157 28.66 -6.20 -27.79
N ALA A 158 28.89 -5.60 -28.96
CA ALA A 158 30.15 -5.79 -29.66
C ALA A 158 31.28 -5.07 -28.91
N PHE A 159 32.54 -5.47 -29.14
CA PHE A 159 33.69 -4.74 -28.60
C PHE A 159 33.70 -3.30 -29.12
N GLN A 160 33.55 -2.34 -28.21
CA GLN A 160 33.53 -0.92 -28.53
C GLN A 160 34.05 -0.09 -27.34
N ASN A 161 34.18 1.22 -27.55
CA ASN A 161 34.45 2.12 -26.44
C ASN A 161 33.13 2.43 -25.72
N ASN A 162 33.18 2.40 -24.38
CA ASN A 162 32.07 2.80 -23.51
C ASN A 162 30.71 2.12 -23.83
N PRO A 163 30.63 0.77 -23.94
CA PRO A 163 29.37 0.08 -24.21
C PRO A 163 28.34 0.30 -23.11
N TRP A 164 27.06 0.27 -23.47
CA TRP A 164 25.96 0.44 -22.52
C TRP A 164 24.74 -0.39 -22.88
N TRP A 165 23.96 -0.70 -21.86
CA TRP A 165 22.65 -1.33 -21.94
C TRP A 165 21.66 -0.51 -21.10
N ARG A 166 20.39 -0.45 -21.53
CA ARG A 166 19.35 0.29 -20.82
C ARG A 166 18.00 -0.39 -20.92
N VAL A 167 17.24 -0.36 -19.82
CA VAL A 167 15.82 -0.70 -19.78
C VAL A 167 14.94 0.52 -19.54
N ASP A 168 13.80 0.57 -20.22
CA ASP A 168 12.72 1.53 -19.98
C ASP A 168 11.59 0.88 -19.16
N LEU A 169 11.41 1.35 -17.92
CA LEU A 169 10.37 0.85 -17.01
C LEU A 169 8.97 1.43 -17.30
N VAL A 170 8.83 2.27 -18.34
CA VAL A 170 7.61 2.98 -18.79
C VAL A 170 7.12 4.06 -17.81
N LYS A 171 7.34 3.89 -16.51
CA LYS A 171 6.94 4.80 -15.43
C LYS A 171 8.14 5.15 -14.55
N VAL A 172 8.01 6.24 -13.80
CA VAL A 172 8.99 6.65 -12.79
C VAL A 172 8.77 5.86 -11.51
N TYR A 173 9.84 5.27 -10.98
CA TYR A 173 9.84 4.48 -9.75
C TYR A 173 10.87 5.02 -8.75
N GLN A 174 10.68 4.70 -7.48
CA GLN A 174 11.68 4.87 -6.42
C GLN A 174 12.47 3.57 -6.29
N ILE A 175 13.49 3.40 -7.12
CA ILE A 175 14.26 2.16 -7.26
C ILE A 175 15.18 2.01 -6.05
N THR A 176 15.19 0.84 -5.42
CA THR A 176 15.93 0.58 -4.17
C THR A 176 16.92 -0.56 -4.29
N ARG A 177 16.70 -1.48 -5.23
CA ARG A 177 17.57 -2.61 -5.46
C ARG A 177 17.65 -2.96 -6.93
N ILE A 178 18.86 -3.21 -7.41
CA ILE A 178 19.12 -3.79 -8.73
C ILE A 178 19.91 -5.07 -8.54
N THR A 179 19.51 -6.13 -9.23
CA THR A 179 20.22 -7.41 -9.25
C THR A 179 20.74 -7.64 -10.66
N ILE A 180 22.02 -7.97 -10.79
CA ILE A 180 22.67 -8.26 -12.07
C ILE A 180 23.23 -9.68 -12.04
N THR A 181 22.88 -10.46 -13.05
CA THR A 181 23.53 -11.73 -13.40
C THR A 181 24.49 -11.48 -14.56
N SER A 182 25.79 -11.70 -14.33
CA SER A 182 26.83 -11.46 -15.33
C SER A 182 26.97 -12.64 -16.29
N GLY A 183 27.17 -12.34 -17.58
CA GLY A 183 27.53 -13.36 -18.59
C GLY A 183 29.02 -13.67 -18.69
N GLY A 184 29.88 -13.06 -17.87
CA GLY A 184 31.34 -13.28 -17.87
C GLY A 184 32.13 -12.30 -16.99
N GLU A 185 33.47 -12.33 -17.07
CA GLU A 185 34.35 -11.46 -16.25
C GLU A 185 34.43 -9.99 -16.72
N GLN A 186 33.78 -9.63 -17.83
CA GLN A 186 33.96 -8.33 -18.50
C GLN A 186 33.19 -7.15 -17.86
N ILE A 187 32.34 -7.39 -16.86
CA ILE A 187 31.51 -6.36 -16.21
C ILE A 187 32.24 -5.56 -15.10
N SER A 188 33.48 -5.91 -14.77
CA SER A 188 34.26 -5.19 -13.76
C SER A 188 34.45 -3.72 -14.16
N GLY A 189 34.06 -2.80 -13.27
CA GLY A 189 34.06 -1.36 -13.51
C GLY A 189 32.79 -0.82 -14.16
N ALA A 190 31.75 -1.63 -14.37
CA ALA A 190 30.47 -1.13 -14.87
C ALA A 190 29.79 -0.21 -13.86
N GLU A 191 29.13 0.83 -14.34
CA GLU A 191 28.39 1.84 -13.60
C GLU A 191 26.90 1.66 -13.83
N ILE A 192 26.10 1.65 -12.76
CA ILE A 192 24.65 1.60 -12.84
C ILE A 192 24.10 3.01 -12.64
N HIS A 193 23.43 3.57 -13.64
CA HIS A 193 22.83 4.90 -13.59
C HIS A 193 21.30 4.81 -13.61
N ILE A 194 20.65 5.66 -12.80
CA ILE A 194 19.19 5.66 -12.64
C ILE A 194 18.67 7.10 -12.76
N GLY A 195 17.64 7.31 -13.58
CA GLY A 195 17.01 8.63 -13.68
C GLY A 195 15.99 8.75 -14.80
N ASN A 196 15.66 10.01 -15.11
CA ASN A 196 14.65 10.37 -16.12
C ASN A 196 15.26 11.11 -17.33
N GLY A 197 16.54 11.47 -17.25
CA GLY A 197 17.24 12.22 -18.28
C GLY A 197 17.66 11.36 -19.47
N TRP A 198 17.71 11.97 -20.65
CA TRP A 198 18.08 11.32 -21.90
C TRP A 198 19.50 11.64 -22.38
N ALA A 199 20.16 12.62 -21.75
CA ALA A 199 21.52 13.01 -22.10
C ALA A 199 22.47 11.80 -22.07
N ASN A 200 23.32 11.69 -23.10
CA ASN A 200 24.20 10.54 -23.31
C ASN A 200 23.46 9.18 -23.18
N HIS A 201 22.30 9.07 -23.83
CA HIS A 201 21.43 7.88 -23.78
C HIS A 201 20.95 7.47 -22.37
N GLY A 202 21.07 8.36 -21.38
CA GLY A 202 20.76 8.11 -19.98
C GLY A 202 21.97 7.75 -19.10
N ASN A 203 23.18 7.66 -19.67
CA ASN A 203 24.41 7.36 -18.92
C ASN A 203 24.88 8.56 -18.06
N SER A 204 24.30 9.75 -18.25
CA SER A 204 24.54 10.92 -17.40
C SER A 204 23.56 11.04 -16.23
N ASN A 205 22.65 10.07 -16.05
CA ASN A 205 21.78 10.03 -14.88
C ASN A 205 22.59 9.71 -13.60
N GLN A 206 21.94 9.84 -12.44
CA GLN A 206 22.58 9.64 -11.14
C GLN A 206 23.24 8.25 -11.07
N LEU A 207 24.54 8.24 -10.76
CA LEU A 207 25.28 7.01 -10.48
C LEU A 207 24.75 6.39 -9.18
N ALA A 208 24.18 5.20 -9.28
CA ALA A 208 23.66 4.44 -8.14
C ALA A 208 24.78 3.61 -7.48
N VAL A 209 25.57 2.90 -8.29
CA VAL A 209 26.66 2.03 -7.82
C VAL A 209 27.64 1.72 -8.95
N THR A 210 28.90 1.49 -8.60
CA THR A 210 29.92 0.91 -9.49
C THR A 210 30.13 -0.56 -9.14
N VAL A 211 29.99 -1.43 -10.13
CA VAL A 211 30.21 -2.88 -10.04
C VAL A 211 31.71 -3.15 -9.97
N GLN A 212 32.17 -3.68 -8.83
CA GLN A 212 33.59 -4.03 -8.67
C GLN A 212 33.95 -5.26 -9.52
N SER A 213 33.36 -6.41 -9.20
CA SER A 213 33.48 -7.64 -9.99
C SER A 213 32.28 -8.53 -9.73
N ILE A 214 31.92 -9.33 -10.72
CA ILE A 214 30.95 -10.41 -10.62
C ILE A 214 31.59 -11.61 -11.30
N SER A 215 31.69 -12.74 -10.61
CA SER A 215 32.19 -13.99 -11.21
C SER A 215 31.34 -14.35 -12.44
N SER A 216 31.92 -15.07 -13.41
CA SER A 216 31.16 -15.55 -14.57
C SER A 216 29.93 -16.35 -14.15
N GLY A 217 28.74 -15.98 -14.66
CA GLY A 217 27.45 -16.57 -14.24
C GLY A 217 26.98 -16.16 -12.83
N GLY A 218 27.77 -15.35 -12.12
CA GLY A 218 27.47 -14.85 -10.80
C GLY A 218 26.33 -13.84 -10.82
N THR A 219 25.58 -13.79 -9.72
CA THR A 219 24.50 -12.82 -9.51
C THR A 219 24.80 -11.98 -8.29
N LEU A 220 24.86 -10.65 -8.43
CA LEU A 220 25.00 -9.72 -7.32
C LEU A 220 23.81 -8.79 -7.23
N SER A 221 23.40 -8.48 -5.99
CA SER A 221 22.33 -7.53 -5.70
C SER A 221 22.92 -6.29 -5.03
N PHE A 222 22.58 -5.13 -5.57
CA PHE A 222 23.01 -3.83 -5.09
C PHE A 222 21.81 -3.14 -4.46
N ASN A 223 21.91 -2.85 -3.16
CA ASN A 223 20.89 -2.11 -2.42
C ASN A 223 21.40 -0.70 -2.16
N PHE A 224 20.54 0.30 -2.33
CA PHE A 224 20.88 1.70 -2.14
C PHE A 224 19.66 2.48 -1.64
N LYS A 225 19.88 3.73 -1.20
CA LYS A 225 18.78 4.63 -0.85
C LYS A 225 17.89 4.84 -2.09
N PRO A 226 16.55 4.97 -1.95
CA PRO A 226 15.66 5.11 -3.10
C PRO A 226 16.11 6.20 -4.09
N ILE A 227 16.25 5.83 -5.36
CA ILE A 227 16.57 6.74 -6.46
C ILE A 227 15.37 6.82 -7.39
N GLU A 228 14.92 8.04 -7.68
CA GLU A 228 13.84 8.27 -8.61
C GLU A 228 14.30 8.09 -10.06
N GLY A 229 13.66 7.20 -10.82
CA GLY A 229 13.99 7.02 -12.23
C GLY A 229 13.02 6.14 -13.01
N ARG A 230 12.93 6.41 -14.31
CA ARG A 230 12.26 5.59 -15.33
C ARG A 230 13.25 4.69 -16.07
N PHE A 231 14.47 5.17 -16.27
CA PHE A 231 15.52 4.46 -16.99
C PHE A 231 16.57 3.92 -16.02
N VAL A 232 16.99 2.69 -16.28
CA VAL A 232 18.15 2.07 -15.64
C VAL A 232 19.16 1.75 -16.73
N ASN A 233 20.34 2.33 -16.61
CA ASN A 233 21.46 2.12 -17.54
C ASN A 233 22.57 1.34 -16.84
N VAL A 234 23.14 0.36 -17.52
CA VAL A 234 24.40 -0.27 -17.16
C VAL A 234 25.44 0.21 -18.18
N PHE A 235 26.35 1.07 -17.73
CA PHE A 235 27.36 1.72 -18.54
C PHE A 235 28.73 1.15 -18.20
N LEU A 236 29.51 0.70 -19.18
CA LEU A 236 30.85 0.18 -18.92
C LEU A 236 31.90 1.10 -19.55
N PRO A 237 32.45 2.07 -18.80
CA PRO A 237 33.45 2.98 -19.33
C PRO A 237 34.75 2.25 -19.67
N GLY A 238 35.44 2.72 -20.70
CA GLY A 238 36.74 2.22 -21.11
C GLY A 238 36.87 1.98 -22.61
N ILE A 239 38.09 1.64 -23.02
CA ILE A 239 38.47 1.38 -24.41
C ILE A 239 38.30 -0.11 -24.70
N HIS A 240 37.74 -0.43 -25.85
CA HIS A 240 37.62 -1.79 -26.37
C HIS A 240 37.03 -2.78 -25.34
N ARG A 241 35.93 -2.36 -24.72
CA ARG A 241 35.18 -3.15 -23.73
C ARG A 241 34.00 -3.83 -24.40
N SER A 242 33.50 -4.87 -23.75
CA SER A 242 32.26 -5.56 -24.11
C SER A 242 31.45 -5.80 -22.84
N LEU A 243 30.16 -5.48 -22.89
CA LEU A 243 29.20 -5.67 -21.82
C LEU A 243 28.33 -6.89 -22.11
N SER A 244 28.28 -7.82 -21.15
CA SER A 244 27.50 -9.06 -21.19
C SER A 244 26.64 -9.21 -19.93
N LEU A 245 25.31 -9.19 -20.10
CA LEU A 245 24.32 -9.20 -19.04
C LEU A 245 23.31 -10.33 -19.29
N CYS A 246 23.22 -11.29 -18.39
CA CYS A 246 22.25 -12.39 -18.55
C CYS A 246 20.91 -12.08 -17.91
N GLU A 247 20.90 -11.32 -16.81
CA GLU A 247 19.65 -10.84 -16.22
C GLU A 247 19.93 -9.52 -15.48
N VAL A 248 19.02 -8.56 -15.63
CA VAL A 248 18.98 -7.32 -14.87
C VAL A 248 17.59 -7.18 -14.28
N GLU A 249 17.50 -7.31 -12.97
CA GLU A 249 16.24 -7.21 -12.24
C GLU A 249 16.21 -5.91 -11.47
N VAL A 250 15.12 -5.16 -11.63
CA VAL A 250 14.95 -3.85 -11.01
C VAL A 250 13.83 -3.94 -10.01
N PHE A 251 14.13 -3.60 -8.76
CA PHE A 251 13.16 -3.59 -7.67
C PHE A 251 13.04 -2.18 -7.12
N ALA A 252 11.81 -1.75 -6.96
CA ALA A 252 11.47 -0.56 -6.21
C ALA A 252 10.83 -0.98 -4.88
N GLU A 253 10.93 -0.12 -3.87
CA GLU A 253 9.96 -0.19 -2.79
C GLU A 253 8.57 0.01 -3.41
N TYR A 254 7.70 -0.99 -3.25
CA TYR A 254 6.30 -0.88 -3.65
C TYR A 254 5.65 0.19 -2.78
N ASN A 255 5.70 1.44 -3.25
CA ASN A 255 4.83 2.50 -2.77
C ASN A 255 3.81 2.71 -3.89
N PRO A 256 2.63 2.06 -3.85
CA PRO A 256 1.60 2.32 -4.83
C PRO A 256 1.10 3.73 -4.56
N THR A 257 1.77 4.67 -5.23
CA THR A 257 1.53 6.10 -5.27
C THR A 257 1.35 6.69 -3.88
N CYS A 258 2.42 7.26 -3.34
CA CYS A 258 2.20 8.42 -2.52
C CYS A 258 2.98 9.63 -2.98
N VAL A 259 2.22 10.63 -3.44
CA VAL A 259 2.73 11.96 -3.74
C VAL A 259 2.61 12.82 -2.49
N PRO A 260 3.61 13.67 -2.18
CA PRO A 260 3.46 14.71 -1.17
C PRO A 260 2.26 15.61 -1.52
N GLY A 261 1.48 15.98 -0.50
CA GLY A 261 0.35 16.91 -0.65
C GLY A 261 -1.03 16.26 -0.53
N ASN A 262 -2.06 17.11 -0.52
CA ASN A 262 -3.46 16.72 -0.36
C ASN A 262 -3.99 16.07 -1.66
N LEU A 263 -4.19 14.76 -1.64
CA LEU A 263 -4.72 13.98 -2.78
C LEU A 263 -6.15 14.37 -3.17
N ALA A 264 -6.91 14.95 -2.24
CA ALA A 264 -8.28 15.33 -2.47
C ALA A 264 -8.41 16.74 -3.08
N LEU A 265 -7.34 17.54 -3.12
CA LEU A 265 -7.38 18.92 -3.61
C LEU A 265 -7.95 18.98 -5.03
N ARG A 266 -9.09 19.68 -5.19
CA ARG A 266 -9.87 19.85 -6.42
C ARG A 266 -10.31 18.54 -7.07
N ALA A 267 -10.32 17.44 -6.33
CA ALA A 267 -10.80 16.15 -6.80
C ALA A 267 -12.33 16.16 -6.98
N LYS A 268 -12.84 15.20 -7.76
CA LYS A 268 -14.29 15.10 -8.01
C LYS A 268 -14.98 14.57 -6.76
N ALA A 269 -15.72 15.44 -6.09
CA ALA A 269 -16.55 15.10 -4.94
C ALA A 269 -18.03 15.03 -5.30
N VAL A 270 -18.77 14.13 -4.62
CA VAL A 270 -20.22 13.95 -4.72
C VAL A 270 -20.81 13.70 -3.33
N GLN A 271 -22.10 13.96 -3.15
CA GLN A 271 -22.80 13.76 -1.88
C GLN A 271 -24.23 13.27 -2.11
N SER A 272 -24.84 12.72 -1.06
CA SER A 272 -26.17 12.09 -1.13
C SER A 272 -27.30 13.05 -1.53
N SER A 273 -27.16 14.32 -1.19
CA SER A 273 -28.07 15.41 -1.54
C SER A 273 -27.37 16.75 -1.29
N THR A 274 -27.82 17.83 -1.91
CA THR A 274 -27.19 19.15 -1.77
C THR A 274 -28.13 20.14 -1.11
N LEU A 275 -27.70 20.71 0.03
CA LEU A 275 -28.32 21.91 0.58
C LEU A 275 -27.91 23.11 -0.29
N PHE A 276 -28.86 23.98 -0.63
CA PHE A 276 -28.63 25.11 -1.53
C PHE A 276 -27.38 25.93 -1.14
N GLY A 277 -26.41 26.06 -2.05
CA GLY A 277 -25.14 26.76 -1.84
C GLY A 277 -24.00 25.94 -1.20
N PHE A 278 -24.23 24.67 -0.81
CA PHE A 278 -23.25 23.83 -0.12
C PHE A 278 -22.87 22.58 -0.94
N ASN A 279 -22.22 22.81 -2.07
CA ASN A 279 -21.85 21.76 -3.02
C ASN A 279 -20.77 20.81 -2.48
N ALA A 280 -20.73 19.59 -3.00
CA ALA A 280 -19.75 18.58 -2.59
C ALA A 280 -18.29 19.01 -2.79
N HIS A 281 -17.99 19.74 -3.87
CA HIS A 281 -16.64 20.18 -4.22
C HIS A 281 -16.07 21.23 -3.25
N ASN A 282 -16.92 21.92 -2.48
CA ASN A 282 -16.49 22.90 -1.49
C ASN A 282 -15.68 22.27 -0.36
N ALA A 283 -15.78 20.96 -0.15
CA ALA A 283 -15.01 20.26 0.89
C ALA A 283 -13.63 19.76 0.40
N VAL A 284 -13.24 20.12 -0.81
CA VAL A 284 -11.97 19.74 -1.44
C VAL A 284 -11.38 20.92 -2.22
N ASP A 285 -11.77 22.15 -1.88
CA ASP A 285 -11.37 23.34 -2.63
C ASP A 285 -10.01 23.91 -2.17
N GLY A 286 -9.44 23.38 -1.09
CA GLY A 286 -8.20 23.83 -0.48
C GLY A 286 -8.40 24.93 0.57
N ASN A 287 -9.64 25.24 0.95
CA ASN A 287 -9.96 26.31 1.88
C ASN A 287 -10.61 25.75 3.15
N ARG A 288 -9.90 25.84 4.27
CA ARG A 288 -10.39 25.35 5.58
C ARG A 288 -11.36 26.32 6.27
N ASN A 289 -11.95 27.30 5.58
CA ASN A 289 -12.82 28.29 6.23
C ASN A 289 -14.08 27.62 6.80
N PRO A 290 -14.28 27.60 8.13
CA PRO A 290 -15.38 26.85 8.71
C PRO A 290 -16.70 27.63 8.74
N VAL A 291 -16.76 28.83 8.16
CA VAL A 291 -17.95 29.69 8.12
C VAL A 291 -18.76 29.34 6.88
N GLY A 292 -19.84 28.57 7.06
CA GLY A 292 -20.63 28.04 5.94
C GLY A 292 -21.18 29.06 4.94
N ARG A 293 -21.41 30.32 5.33
CA ARG A 293 -21.87 31.38 4.40
C ARG A 293 -20.77 31.89 3.46
N HIS A 294 -19.50 31.53 3.69
CA HIS A 294 -18.37 31.94 2.87
C HIS A 294 -18.09 30.95 1.72
N GLY A 295 -18.99 30.00 1.47
CA GLY A 295 -18.95 29.12 0.30
C GLY A 295 -18.00 27.91 0.42
N SER A 296 -17.20 27.82 1.48
CA SER A 296 -16.16 26.78 1.66
C SER A 296 -16.63 25.52 2.39
N CYS A 297 -17.93 25.24 2.41
CA CYS A 297 -18.42 24.03 3.07
C CYS A 297 -19.42 23.27 2.20
N SER A 298 -19.37 21.94 2.32
CA SER A 298 -20.32 20.99 1.77
C SER A 298 -21.36 20.62 2.82
N CYS A 299 -22.63 20.49 2.43
CA CYS A 299 -23.71 20.09 3.32
C CYS A 299 -24.81 19.35 2.55
N THR A 300 -25.33 18.29 3.19
CA THR A 300 -26.48 17.55 2.68
C THR A 300 -27.81 18.12 3.18
N ASN A 301 -28.89 17.83 2.45
CA ASN A 301 -30.25 17.93 3.00
C ASN A 301 -30.46 16.87 4.09
N ALA A 302 -31.56 16.97 4.84
CA ALA A 302 -31.88 15.96 5.84
C ALA A 302 -32.23 14.61 5.17
N GLY A 303 -31.47 13.56 5.44
CA GLY A 303 -31.67 12.20 4.95
C GLY A 303 -30.85 11.15 5.71
N ARG A 304 -31.24 9.87 5.64
CA ARG A 304 -30.56 8.77 6.34
C ARG A 304 -30.28 7.58 5.39
N PRO A 305 -29.00 7.17 5.20
CA PRO A 305 -27.78 7.85 5.64
C PRO A 305 -27.45 9.06 4.75
N SER A 306 -27.00 10.16 5.36
CA SER A 306 -26.33 11.24 4.61
C SER A 306 -24.87 10.86 4.37
N TRP A 307 -24.34 11.11 3.17
CA TRP A 307 -22.95 10.75 2.87
C TRP A 307 -22.30 11.74 1.90
N TRP A 308 -20.98 11.83 1.97
CA TRP A 308 -20.11 12.56 1.05
C TRP A 308 -18.98 11.64 0.59
N ARG A 309 -18.52 11.76 -0.65
CA ARG A 309 -17.44 10.95 -1.23
C ARG A 309 -16.57 11.76 -2.17
N VAL A 310 -15.27 11.51 -2.14
CA VAL A 310 -14.31 11.96 -3.15
C VAL A 310 -13.74 10.78 -3.95
N ASP A 311 -13.55 10.99 -5.26
CA ASP A 311 -12.85 10.08 -6.17
C ASP A 311 -11.44 10.58 -6.46
N LEU A 312 -10.43 9.86 -5.97
CA LEU A 312 -9.01 10.17 -6.14
C LEU A 312 -8.44 9.76 -7.52
N LYS A 313 -9.29 9.30 -8.44
CA LYS A 313 -8.97 8.79 -9.80
C LYS A 313 -8.27 7.43 -9.84
N LYS A 314 -7.36 7.15 -8.90
CA LYS A 314 -6.68 5.87 -8.72
C LYS A 314 -6.63 5.48 -7.25
N ALA A 315 -6.26 4.23 -6.97
CA ALA A 315 -6.12 3.76 -5.59
C ALA A 315 -4.77 4.21 -5.01
N TYR A 316 -4.78 4.64 -3.75
CA TYR A 316 -3.61 5.07 -2.98
C TYR A 316 -3.53 4.28 -1.67
N ARG A 317 -2.33 4.18 -1.10
CA ARG A 317 -2.13 3.68 0.27
C ARG A 317 -2.37 4.82 1.27
N ILE A 318 -3.63 5.11 1.58
CA ILE A 318 -4.05 6.24 2.42
C ILE A 318 -3.74 5.95 3.88
N ARG A 319 -3.17 6.91 4.61
CA ARG A 319 -2.83 6.75 6.04
C ARG A 319 -3.34 7.87 6.94
N LYS A 320 -3.67 9.03 6.35
CA LYS A 320 -4.05 10.24 7.07
C LYS A 320 -5.21 10.91 6.34
N VAL A 321 -6.28 11.23 7.06
CA VAL A 321 -7.39 12.05 6.58
C VAL A 321 -7.60 13.18 7.57
N THR A 322 -7.65 14.41 7.07
CA THR A 322 -7.88 15.61 7.88
C THR A 322 -9.22 16.21 7.52
N ILE A 323 -10.03 16.57 8.53
CA ILE A 323 -11.40 17.06 8.35
C ILE A 323 -11.59 18.36 9.12
N THR A 324 -12.08 19.39 8.43
CA THR A 324 -12.50 20.65 9.05
C THR A 324 -14.01 20.67 9.25
N ALA A 325 -14.45 20.84 10.50
CA ALA A 325 -15.86 20.87 10.87
C ALA A 325 -16.47 22.28 10.72
N LEU A 326 -17.76 22.34 10.39
CA LEU A 326 -18.52 23.59 10.31
C LEU A 326 -18.62 24.30 11.67
N ARG A 327 -18.45 25.64 11.71
CA ARG A 327 -18.44 26.46 12.95
C ARG A 327 -19.81 26.72 13.58
N HIS A 328 -20.90 26.72 12.81
CA HIS A 328 -22.17 27.35 13.24
C HIS A 328 -22.94 26.61 14.37
N GLY A 329 -22.79 27.10 15.61
CA GLY A 329 -23.72 26.98 16.74
C GLY A 329 -24.08 25.56 17.22
N ARG A 330 -25.03 25.45 18.18
CA ARG A 330 -25.53 24.16 18.73
C ARG A 330 -26.14 23.23 17.66
N ALA A 331 -26.49 23.74 16.47
CA ALA A 331 -27.00 22.98 15.33
C ALA A 331 -25.91 22.37 14.42
N GLY A 332 -24.65 22.80 14.52
CA GLY A 332 -23.50 22.22 13.81
C GLY A 332 -22.95 20.96 14.48
N ILE A 333 -23.01 20.91 15.82
CA ILE A 333 -22.49 19.82 16.67
C ILE A 333 -23.14 18.46 16.33
N LYS A 334 -24.45 18.45 16.07
CA LYS A 334 -25.20 17.21 15.76
C LYS A 334 -25.02 16.69 14.33
N LYS A 335 -24.14 17.25 13.49
CA LYS A 335 -24.09 16.89 12.06
C LYS A 335 -23.00 15.88 11.71
N ILE A 336 -21.77 16.09 12.18
CA ILE A 336 -20.64 15.21 11.85
C ILE A 336 -20.34 14.17 12.95
N GLN A 337 -20.83 14.38 14.16
CA GLN A 337 -20.55 13.50 15.29
C GLN A 337 -21.06 12.07 15.04
N GLY A 338 -20.21 11.08 15.31
CA GLY A 338 -20.49 9.65 15.10
C GLY A 338 -20.45 9.20 13.64
N SER A 339 -20.02 10.06 12.71
CA SER A 339 -19.84 9.69 11.30
C SER A 339 -18.65 8.76 11.10
N LEU A 340 -18.66 8.00 10.02
CA LEU A 340 -17.62 7.02 9.69
C LEU A 340 -16.80 7.50 8.49
N ILE A 341 -15.48 7.47 8.61
CA ILE A 341 -14.56 7.58 7.47
C ILE A 341 -14.41 6.18 6.89
N ARG A 342 -14.70 6.00 5.61
CA ARG A 342 -14.60 4.72 4.90
C ARG A 342 -13.71 4.86 3.67
N ILE A 343 -12.86 3.86 3.44
CA ILE A 343 -11.84 3.91 2.38
C ILE A 343 -11.82 2.58 1.64
N GLY A 344 -11.86 2.63 0.31
CA GLY A 344 -11.74 1.42 -0.52
C GLY A 344 -11.93 1.67 -2.00
N ASN A 345 -12.13 0.59 -2.75
CA ASN A 345 -12.21 0.61 -4.21
C ASN A 345 -13.62 0.29 -4.75
N SER A 346 -14.56 -0.10 -3.88
CA SER A 346 -15.92 -0.46 -4.29
C SER A 346 -16.82 0.78 -4.34
N LEU A 347 -17.73 0.82 -5.31
CA LEU A 347 -18.83 1.77 -5.38
C LEU A 347 -20.17 1.17 -4.94
N VAL A 348 -20.19 -0.09 -4.49
CA VAL A 348 -21.40 -0.70 -3.92
C VAL A 348 -21.93 0.18 -2.78
N ASN A 349 -23.23 0.49 -2.81
CA ASN A 349 -23.86 1.47 -1.92
C ASN A 349 -23.11 2.82 -1.91
N ASN A 350 -22.78 3.35 -3.09
CA ASN A 350 -22.00 4.57 -3.26
C ASN A 350 -20.62 4.56 -2.56
N GLY A 351 -20.06 3.38 -2.28
CA GLY A 351 -18.81 3.23 -1.52
C GLY A 351 -18.99 3.27 0.00
N ASN A 352 -20.22 3.39 0.50
CA ASN A 352 -20.52 3.37 1.93
C ASN A 352 -20.34 1.98 2.56
N ASN A 353 -20.10 0.94 1.76
CA ASN A 353 -19.77 -0.41 2.23
C ASN A 353 -18.25 -0.66 2.36
N ASN A 354 -17.39 0.25 1.88
CA ASN A 354 -15.93 0.10 2.01
C ASN A 354 -15.50 0.04 3.50
N PRO A 355 -14.38 -0.62 3.85
CA PRO A 355 -13.89 -0.72 5.22
C PRO A 355 -13.87 0.62 5.98
N VAL A 356 -14.19 0.57 7.27
CA VAL A 356 -14.12 1.75 8.16
C VAL A 356 -12.65 2.02 8.49
N ALA A 357 -12.20 3.22 8.14
CA ALA A 357 -10.86 3.70 8.47
C ALA A 357 -10.80 4.31 9.87
N ALA A 358 -11.80 5.15 10.21
CA ALA A 358 -11.89 5.80 11.51
C ALA A 358 -13.32 6.23 11.84
N VAL A 359 -13.59 6.44 13.13
CA VAL A 359 -14.86 6.97 13.64
C VAL A 359 -14.65 8.43 14.08
N ILE A 360 -15.48 9.33 13.57
CA ILE A 360 -15.49 10.74 13.95
C ILE A 360 -16.25 10.87 15.28
N GLN A 361 -15.59 10.56 16.40
CA GLN A 361 -16.23 10.63 17.72
C GLN A 361 -16.68 12.05 18.08
N TYR A 362 -15.80 13.04 17.88
CA TYR A 362 -16.06 14.45 18.12
C TYR A 362 -15.00 15.31 17.41
N ILE A 363 -15.43 16.44 16.85
CA ILE A 363 -14.60 17.53 16.36
C ILE A 363 -15.20 18.83 16.90
N THR A 364 -14.38 19.67 17.53
CA THR A 364 -14.81 20.99 18.00
C THR A 364 -15.36 21.80 16.82
N PRO A 365 -16.52 22.47 16.93
CA PRO A 365 -17.07 23.27 15.84
C PRO A 365 -16.05 24.28 15.30
N GLY A 366 -15.81 24.26 13.99
CA GLY A 366 -14.83 25.12 13.34
C GLY A 366 -13.38 24.63 13.41
N ALA A 367 -13.09 23.58 14.15
CA ALA A 367 -11.76 23.01 14.22
C ALA A 367 -11.49 22.01 13.10
N THR A 368 -10.21 21.80 12.84
CA THR A 368 -9.69 20.75 11.98
C THR A 368 -9.18 19.60 12.85
N LYS A 369 -9.55 18.37 12.51
CA LYS A 369 -9.07 17.16 13.19
C LYS A 369 -8.46 16.19 12.18
N THR A 370 -7.30 15.66 12.53
CA THR A 370 -6.59 14.65 11.76
C THR A 370 -6.89 13.26 12.32
N PHE A 371 -7.09 12.30 11.41
CA PHE A 371 -7.32 10.90 11.68
C PHE A 371 -6.20 10.11 10.99
N GLU A 372 -5.37 9.46 11.79
CA GLU A 372 -4.31 8.57 11.32
C GLU A 372 -4.68 7.11 11.63
N PHE A 373 -4.34 6.22 10.71
CA PHE A 373 -4.70 4.80 10.79
C PHE A 373 -3.68 3.94 10.04
N ALA A 374 -3.70 2.64 10.32
CA ALA A 374 -2.92 1.66 9.56
C ALA A 374 -3.23 1.81 8.07
N PRO A 375 -2.25 1.79 7.15
CA PRO A 375 -2.49 2.23 5.79
C PRO A 375 -3.54 1.40 5.06
N ILE A 376 -4.53 2.06 4.44
CA ILE A 376 -5.64 1.43 3.73
C ILE A 376 -5.52 1.71 2.24
N TYR A 377 -5.63 0.66 1.42
CA TYR A 377 -5.61 0.78 -0.03
C TYR A 377 -6.99 1.13 -0.58
N GLY A 378 -7.12 2.31 -1.20
CA GLY A 378 -8.41 2.77 -1.72
C GLY A 378 -8.35 3.94 -2.68
N ARG A 379 -9.31 3.97 -3.62
CA ARG A 379 -9.56 5.07 -4.57
C ARG A 379 -10.61 6.06 -4.05
N TYR A 380 -11.57 5.58 -3.27
CA TYR A 380 -12.67 6.37 -2.75
C TYR A 380 -12.53 6.60 -1.25
N VAL A 381 -12.76 7.83 -0.83
CA VAL A 381 -12.91 8.19 0.59
C VAL A 381 -14.32 8.70 0.81
N ASN A 382 -15.05 8.05 1.71
CA ASN A 382 -16.43 8.35 2.06
C ASN A 382 -16.50 8.85 3.51
N ILE A 383 -17.33 9.86 3.75
CA ILE A 383 -17.79 10.25 5.09
C ILE A 383 -19.27 9.91 5.16
N VAL A 384 -19.60 8.92 5.98
CA VAL A 384 -20.98 8.43 6.15
C VAL A 384 -21.54 8.99 7.45
N GLY A 385 -22.48 9.91 7.32
CA GLY A 385 -23.14 10.58 8.43
C GLY A 385 -24.09 9.65 9.19
N ARG A 386 -23.97 9.65 10.52
CA ARG A 386 -24.93 9.00 11.43
C ARG A 386 -26.18 9.86 11.68
N ASN A 387 -26.06 11.16 11.45
CA ASN A 387 -27.12 12.14 11.62
C ASN A 387 -27.81 12.45 10.29
N PRO A 388 -29.04 13.01 10.33
CA PRO A 388 -29.79 13.33 9.12
C PRO A 388 -29.09 14.33 8.21
N LYS A 389 -28.21 15.21 8.72
CA LYS A 389 -27.47 16.18 7.91
C LYS A 389 -25.98 15.97 8.13
N LEU A 390 -25.21 15.91 7.06
CA LEU A 390 -23.75 15.88 7.08
C LEU A 390 -23.23 17.21 6.54
N CYS A 391 -22.29 17.84 7.26
CA CYS A 391 -21.59 19.03 6.79
C CYS A 391 -20.10 18.91 7.07
N VAL A 392 -19.27 19.19 6.07
CA VAL A 392 -17.80 19.19 6.14
C VAL A 392 -17.29 20.41 5.37
N CYS A 393 -16.30 21.11 5.93
CA CYS A 393 -15.74 22.30 5.30
C CYS A 393 -14.47 22.01 4.53
N GLU A 394 -13.65 21.06 4.97
CA GLU A 394 -12.53 20.60 4.16
C GLU A 394 -12.22 19.15 4.50
N VAL A 395 -11.88 18.35 3.51
CA VAL A 395 -11.48 16.96 3.61
C VAL A 395 -10.19 16.78 2.82
N GLU A 396 -9.10 16.55 3.55
CA GLU A 396 -7.78 16.38 2.98
C GLU A 396 -7.34 14.93 3.16
N VAL A 397 -6.77 14.35 2.12
CA VAL A 397 -6.42 12.91 2.09
C VAL A 397 -4.95 12.78 1.77
N PHE A 398 -4.23 12.01 2.59
CA PHE A 398 -2.80 11.83 2.48
C PHE A 398 -2.40 10.36 2.62
N CYS A 399 -1.41 9.97 1.83
CA CYS A 399 -0.84 8.63 1.78
C CYS A 399 0.59 8.57 2.33
N CYS A 400 1.17 9.71 2.74
CA CYS A 400 2.48 9.90 3.35
C CYS A 400 2.29 10.73 4.61
N PRO A 401 3.07 10.51 5.69
CA PRO A 401 3.23 11.54 6.70
C PRO A 401 3.83 12.74 5.98
N GLU A 402 3.37 13.94 6.30
CA GLU A 402 4.10 15.13 5.88
C GLU A 402 5.53 14.95 6.39
N SER A 403 6.50 14.99 5.48
CA SER A 403 7.89 15.15 5.90
C SER A 403 7.92 16.41 6.77
N PRO A 404 8.50 16.38 7.99
CA PRO A 404 8.73 17.62 8.70
C PRO A 404 9.46 18.53 7.73
N ALA A 405 8.88 19.71 7.46
CA ALA A 405 9.42 20.68 6.53
C ALA A 405 10.93 20.74 6.75
N SER A 406 11.71 20.47 5.70
CA SER A 406 13.15 20.66 5.77
C SER A 406 13.39 22.06 6.32
N PRO A 407 14.25 22.24 7.34
CA PRO A 407 14.56 23.58 7.81
C PRO A 407 14.94 24.40 6.59
N GLU A 408 14.21 25.50 6.36
CA GLU A 408 14.56 26.47 5.33
C GLU A 408 16.00 26.86 5.61
N PHE A 409 16.93 26.41 4.77
CA PHE A 409 18.27 26.99 4.76
C PHE A 409 18.08 28.45 4.38
N PRO A 410 18.49 29.42 5.23
CA PRO A 410 18.42 30.81 4.84
C PRO A 410 19.36 31.01 3.64
N LEU A 411 18.77 31.19 2.47
CA LEU A 411 19.46 31.74 1.31
C LEU A 411 19.80 33.20 1.63
N SER A 412 21.02 33.44 2.11
CA SER A 412 21.71 34.73 2.00
C SER A 412 23.18 34.59 2.35
N LEU A 413 24.00 34.25 1.36
CA LEU A 413 25.34 34.84 1.29
C LEU A 413 25.19 36.13 0.50
N HIS A 414 24.96 37.23 1.21
CA HIS A 414 25.23 38.55 0.66
C HIS A 414 26.73 38.62 0.37
N LEU A 415 27.09 38.65 -0.90
CA LEU A 415 28.42 39.10 -1.32
C LEU A 415 28.60 40.54 -0.81
N PRO A 416 29.72 40.86 -0.14
CA PRO A 416 29.99 42.23 0.25
C PRO A 416 30.18 43.09 -1.02
N PRO A 417 29.75 44.36 -1.00
CA PRO A 417 29.94 45.26 -2.13
C PRO A 417 31.42 45.54 -2.36
N PRO A 418 31.85 45.83 -3.60
CA PRO A 418 33.23 46.20 -3.88
C PRO A 418 33.56 47.54 -3.20
N LEU A 419 34.72 47.60 -2.55
CA LEU A 419 35.25 48.83 -1.95
C LEU A 419 35.54 49.87 -3.04
N PRO A 420 35.31 51.17 -2.78
CA PRO A 420 35.55 52.22 -3.75
C PRO A 420 37.05 52.53 -3.86
N GLU A 421 37.48 52.79 -5.10
CA GLU A 421 38.80 53.35 -5.41
C GLU A 421 38.99 54.70 -4.72
N SER A 422 40.15 54.88 -4.09
CA SER A 422 40.66 56.21 -3.76
C SER A 422 42.13 56.34 -4.14
N THR A 423 42.41 57.51 -4.68
CA THR A 423 43.62 57.97 -5.36
C THR A 423 44.81 58.21 -4.42
N ARG A 424 46.01 57.85 -4.92
CA ARG A 424 47.37 58.40 -4.67
C ARG A 424 47.67 59.11 -3.33
N SER A 425 48.74 58.67 -2.65
CA SER A 425 50.01 59.44 -2.52
C SER A 425 51.03 58.78 -1.56
N LEU A 426 52.24 58.54 -2.11
CA LEU A 426 53.60 58.50 -1.53
C LEU A 426 53.83 58.17 -0.05
N ALA A 427 54.53 57.06 0.21
CA ALA A 427 55.91 57.04 0.75
C ALA A 427 56.40 55.58 0.97
N SER A 428 57.68 55.33 0.69
CA SER A 428 58.48 54.16 1.12
C SER A 428 59.70 54.71 1.90
N PRO A 429 60.62 53.93 2.52
CA PRO A 429 60.71 52.49 2.91
C PRO A 429 61.14 52.41 4.44
N PRO A 430 61.83 51.38 5.04
CA PRO A 430 62.44 50.17 4.47
C PRO A 430 62.33 48.82 5.20
N LEU A 431 62.78 47.85 4.38
CA LEU A 431 63.18 46.44 4.48
C LEU A 431 63.68 45.79 5.80
N ALA A 432 63.29 44.49 5.88
CA ALA A 432 64.03 43.28 6.32
C ALA A 432 64.01 42.87 7.81
N PRO A 433 64.29 41.58 8.17
CA PRO A 433 64.28 40.33 7.40
C PRO A 433 63.50 39.15 8.05
N VAL A 434 63.36 38.06 7.29
CA VAL A 434 62.90 36.72 7.69
C VAL A 434 63.98 35.98 8.49
N PRO A 435 63.61 35.08 9.43
CA PRO A 435 64.15 33.72 9.33
C PRO A 435 63.13 32.61 9.62
N ARG A 436 63.27 31.48 8.91
CA ARG A 436 62.80 30.12 9.28
C ARG A 436 63.90 29.45 10.15
N PRO A 437 63.82 28.14 10.47
CA PRO A 437 62.82 27.37 11.23
C PRO A 437 63.49 26.66 12.43
N PHE A 438 62.76 26.22 13.46
CA PHE A 438 63.28 25.21 14.40
C PHE A 438 62.20 24.26 14.92
N LEU A 439 62.49 22.97 14.78
CA LEU A 439 61.84 21.84 15.43
C LEU A 439 62.18 21.83 16.92
N SER A 440 61.20 21.54 17.78
CA SER A 440 61.47 20.86 19.06
C SER A 440 60.23 20.11 19.55
N LEU A 441 60.40 18.81 19.80
CA LEU A 441 59.51 17.96 20.58
C LEU A 441 59.30 18.56 21.99
N LEU A 442 58.09 18.43 22.54
CA LEU A 442 57.92 18.22 23.97
C LEU A 442 56.77 17.25 24.26
N HIS A 443 57.09 16.22 25.04
CA HIS A 443 56.18 15.32 25.70
C HIS A 443 55.23 16.08 26.65
N LEU A 444 53.99 15.62 26.77
CA LEU A 444 53.36 15.50 28.08
C LEU A 444 52.55 14.20 28.16
N VAL A 445 53.01 13.33 29.04
CA VAL A 445 52.33 12.15 29.56
C VAL A 445 51.31 12.63 30.59
N MET A 446 50.06 12.21 30.49
CA MET A 446 49.26 11.94 31.69
C MET A 446 48.51 10.62 31.55
N TRP A 447 48.85 9.79 32.50
CA TRP A 447 48.40 8.44 32.79
C TRP A 447 47.33 8.58 33.88
N ILE A 448 46.24 7.82 33.80
CA ILE A 448 45.71 6.91 34.85
C ILE A 448 44.19 6.72 34.79
N PRO A 449 43.73 5.50 35.13
CA PRO A 449 42.56 4.87 34.56
C PRO A 449 41.45 4.56 35.58
N LEU A 450 40.39 3.96 35.02
CA LEU A 450 39.39 3.06 35.59
C LEU A 450 39.73 2.46 36.98
N ARG A 451 38.78 2.62 37.91
CA ARG A 451 38.61 1.74 39.09
C ARG A 451 37.32 0.91 38.97
N PRO A 452 37.36 -0.37 39.38
CA PRO A 452 36.20 -1.20 39.64
C PRO A 452 35.87 -1.22 41.16
N SER A 453 34.65 -1.63 41.52
CA SER A 453 34.33 -2.06 42.89
C SER A 453 33.36 -3.24 42.88
N ARG A 454 33.80 -4.34 43.50
CA ARG A 454 33.02 -5.48 43.99
C ARG A 454 32.28 -5.07 45.26
N ASP A 455 31.13 -5.70 45.51
CA ASP A 455 30.76 -6.18 46.84
C ASP A 455 29.95 -7.48 46.75
N GLN A 456 30.13 -8.30 47.79
CA GLN A 456 29.78 -9.71 47.91
C GLN A 456 28.30 -9.95 48.30
N LEU A 457 27.80 -11.18 48.06
CA LEU A 457 27.27 -12.04 49.14
C LEU A 457 26.98 -13.48 48.66
N HIS A 458 27.25 -14.41 49.57
CA HIS A 458 27.24 -15.86 49.50
C HIS A 458 25.85 -16.50 49.36
N LEU A 459 25.80 -17.65 48.65
CA LEU A 459 25.24 -18.97 49.02
C LEU A 459 25.33 -19.81 47.72
N GLY A 460 25.98 -20.96 47.61
CA GLY A 460 26.05 -22.11 48.50
C GLY A 460 25.43 -23.31 47.79
N VAL A 461 26.24 -24.37 47.58
CA VAL A 461 25.84 -25.79 47.43
C VAL A 461 25.77 -26.43 46.01
N ARG A 462 26.84 -27.22 45.77
CA ARG A 462 26.96 -28.58 45.19
C ARG A 462 26.67 -28.88 43.70
N ILE A 463 27.80 -29.01 43.00
CA ILE A 463 28.26 -30.16 42.19
C ILE A 463 27.40 -31.44 42.30
N SER A 464 27.02 -32.00 41.14
CA SER A 464 27.28 -33.41 40.79
C SER A 464 27.38 -33.58 39.27
N ARG A 465 28.44 -34.30 38.88
CA ARG A 465 28.86 -34.69 37.55
C ARG A 465 28.10 -35.93 37.04
N LEU A 466 28.23 -36.13 35.73
CA LEU A 466 28.27 -37.40 34.99
C LEU A 466 26.94 -38.17 34.87
N HIS A 467 26.51 -38.43 33.63
CA HIS A 467 26.79 -39.70 32.95
C HIS A 467 26.62 -39.53 31.43
N LEU A 468 27.59 -40.12 30.71
CA LEU A 468 27.62 -40.64 29.33
C LEU A 468 26.69 -40.04 28.26
#